data_AF-A0AAD1LTY7-F1
#
_entry.id   AF-A0AAD1LTY7-F1
#
_cell.length_a   1.000
_cell.length_b   1.000
_cell.length_c   1.000
_cell.angle_alpha   90.00
_cell.angle_beta   90.00
_cell.angle_gamma   90.00
#
_symmetry.space_group_name_H-M   'P 1'
#
loop_
_entity.id
_entity.type
_entity.pdbx_description
1 polymer ?
#
loop_
_entity_poly.entity_id
_entity_poly.type
_entity_poly.pdbx_seq_one_letter_code
_entity_poly.pdbx_strand_id
1 'polypeptide(L)'
;MTAPKKPADFPHAWLPVSDWELADVTALQAMERGDANADQQKRALAWIINKACWTYESTYSPVSEHDGTFAQGRRFAGLQIVKLLKINAAAISRAKK
;
A
#
# COMPACT_ATOMS: atom_id res chain seq x y z
N MET A 1 29.88 -10.08 -3.04
CA MET A 1 28.70 -10.66 -3.71
C MET A 1 27.96 -11.48 -2.68
N THR A 2 26.83 -11.00 -2.17
CA THR A 2 26.00 -11.72 -1.19
C THR A 2 25.28 -12.88 -1.87
N ALA A 3 25.16 -14.02 -1.18
CA ALA A 3 24.52 -15.22 -1.71
C ALA A 3 23.06 -14.94 -2.13
N PRO A 4 22.55 -15.61 -3.19
CA PRO A 4 21.15 -15.47 -3.59
C PRO A 4 20.25 -15.92 -2.42
N LYS A 5 19.30 -15.06 -2.04
CA LYS A 5 18.30 -15.35 -1.00
C LYS A 5 17.54 -16.62 -1.38
N LYS A 6 17.31 -17.51 -0.42
CA LYS A 6 16.48 -18.70 -0.66
C LYS A 6 15.03 -18.26 -0.85
N PRO A 7 14.20 -19.06 -1.54
CA PRO A 7 12.78 -18.75 -1.70
C PRO A 7 12.01 -18.56 -0.37
N ALA A 8 12.47 -19.18 0.71
CA ALA A 8 11.91 -19.00 2.05
C ALA A 8 12.26 -17.65 2.71
N ASP A 9 13.21 -16.90 2.17
CA ASP A 9 13.64 -15.60 2.70
C ASP A 9 12.87 -14.42 2.06
N PHE A 10 11.95 -14.71 1.13
CA PHE A 10 11.09 -13.68 0.56
C PHE A 10 10.04 -13.26 1.59
N PRO A 11 9.81 -11.94 1.79
CA PRO A 11 8.86 -11.45 2.77
C PRO A 11 7.45 -11.96 2.44
N HIS A 12 6.85 -12.67 3.39
CA HIS A 12 5.50 -13.20 3.24
C HIS A 12 4.46 -12.08 3.19
N ALA A 13 3.49 -12.19 2.29
CA ALA A 13 2.48 -11.17 2.07
C ALA A 13 1.59 -10.88 3.30
N TRP A 14 1.43 -11.87 4.18
CA TRP A 14 0.61 -11.79 5.39
C TRP A 14 1.34 -11.21 6.61
N LEU A 15 2.66 -11.03 6.52
CA LEU A 15 3.42 -10.34 7.57
C LEU A 15 3.26 -8.82 7.46
N PRO A 16 3.29 -8.09 8.60
CA PRO A 16 3.43 -6.65 8.58
C PRO A 16 4.67 -6.21 7.80
N VAL A 17 4.55 -5.10 7.07
CA VAL A 17 5.67 -4.54 6.29
C VAL A 17 6.75 -4.04 7.25
N SER A 18 7.97 -4.49 7.07
CA SER A 18 9.15 -4.07 7.86
C SER A 18 9.98 -2.98 7.18
N ASP A 19 9.75 -2.72 5.89
CA ASP A 19 10.45 -1.71 5.09
C ASP A 19 9.74 -0.35 5.20
N TRP A 20 10.03 0.38 6.28
CA TRP A 20 9.50 1.72 6.54
C TRP A 20 10.56 2.61 7.20
N GLU A 21 10.43 3.91 6.98
CA GLU A 21 11.31 4.93 7.54
C GLU A 21 10.63 5.69 8.68
N LEU A 22 11.41 6.34 9.56
CA LEU A 22 10.87 7.21 10.63
C LEU A 22 9.90 8.27 10.09
N ALA A 23 10.17 8.77 8.89
CA ALA A 23 9.32 9.76 8.23
C ALA A 23 7.96 9.18 7.78
N ASP A 24 7.86 7.87 7.51
CA ASP A 24 6.58 7.22 7.21
C ASP A 24 5.74 7.07 8.50
N VAL A 25 6.40 6.65 9.58
CA VAL A 25 5.78 6.50 10.91
C VAL A 25 5.22 7.83 11.39
N THR A 26 6.05 8.87 11.40
CA THR A 26 5.64 10.20 11.86
C THR A 26 4.56 10.82 10.97
N ALA A 27 4.57 10.57 9.66
CA ALA A 27 3.52 11.01 8.75
C ALA A 27 2.18 10.33 9.05
N LEU A 28 2.16 9.01 9.27
CA LEU A 28 0.95 8.27 9.64
C LEU A 28 0.40 8.69 11.01
N GLN A 29 1.28 8.86 12.00
CA GLN A 29 0.90 9.35 13.33
C GLN A 29 0.32 10.76 13.26
N ALA A 30 0.91 11.66 12.46
CA ALA A 30 0.37 13.00 12.28
C ALA A 30 -0.98 12.99 11.55
N MET A 31 -1.16 12.07 10.59
CA MET A 31 -2.42 11.92 9.89
C MET A 31 -3.53 11.39 10.82
N GLU A 32 -3.19 10.47 11.72
CA GLU A 32 -4.11 9.95 12.75
C GLU A 32 -4.55 11.05 13.73
N ARG A 33 -3.62 11.89 14.19
CA ARG A 33 -3.94 13.04 15.05
C ARG A 33 -4.71 14.17 14.33
N GLY A 34 -4.74 14.16 13.00
CA GLY A 34 -5.34 15.21 12.18
C GLY A 34 -4.49 16.47 12.04
N ASP A 35 -3.20 16.41 12.36
CA ASP A 35 -2.25 17.54 12.30
C ASP A 35 -1.21 17.42 11.17
N ALA A 36 -1.31 16.38 10.33
CA ALA A 36 -0.41 16.17 9.21
C ALA A 36 -0.39 17.36 8.23
N ASN A 37 0.81 17.88 7.98
CA ASN A 37 1.03 18.86 6.92
C ASN A 37 0.89 18.23 5.53
N ALA A 38 0.90 19.07 4.47
CA ALA A 38 0.65 18.61 3.10
C ALA A 38 1.64 17.53 2.62
N ASP A 39 2.90 17.60 3.03
CA ASP A 39 3.91 16.61 2.62
C ASP A 39 3.73 15.29 3.38
N GLN A 40 3.39 15.36 4.68
CA GLN A 40 3.06 14.19 5.50
C GLN A 40 1.81 13.48 4.97
N GLN A 41 0.77 14.20 4.56
CA GLN A 41 -0.43 13.60 3.96
C GLN A 41 -0.10 12.82 2.68
N LYS A 42 0.67 13.42 1.77
CA LYS A 42 1.11 12.76 0.53
C LYS A 42 1.99 11.55 0.82
N ARG A 43 2.90 11.67 1.78
CA ARG A 43 3.80 10.58 2.18
C ARG A 43 3.05 9.42 2.80
N ALA A 44 2.15 9.67 3.73
CA ALA A 44 1.31 8.65 4.36
C ALA A 44 0.47 7.91 3.31
N LEU A 45 -0.19 8.64 2.41
CA LEU A 45 -0.97 8.05 1.33
C LEU A 45 -0.10 7.21 0.37
N ALA A 46 1.07 7.71 0.01
CA ALA A 46 2.03 6.98 -0.82
C ALA A 46 2.51 5.69 -0.14
N TRP A 47 2.82 5.73 1.15
CA TRP A 47 3.23 4.56 1.91
C TRP A 47 2.10 3.51 1.98
N ILE A 48 0.86 3.94 2.24
CA ILE A 48 -0.29 3.02 2.26
C ILE A 48 -0.45 2.30 0.92
N ILE A 49 -0.44 3.04 -0.19
CA ILE A 49 -0.65 2.47 -1.53
C ILE A 49 0.50 1.54 -1.94
N ASN A 50 1.75 2.00 -1.79
CA ASN A 50 2.91 1.30 -2.34
C ASN A 50 3.41 0.19 -1.40
N LYS A 51 3.46 0.45 -0.09
CA LYS A 51 4.05 -0.45 0.90
C LYS A 51 2.98 -1.30 1.57
N ALA A 52 1.97 -0.71 2.20
CA ALA A 52 0.96 -1.49 2.93
C ALA A 52 0.06 -2.31 2.01
N CYS A 53 -0.41 -1.74 0.90
CA CYS A 53 -1.31 -2.42 -0.03
C CYS A 53 -0.60 -3.19 -1.15
N TRP A 54 0.71 -2.99 -1.39
CA TRP A 54 1.41 -3.63 -2.50
C TRP A 54 0.71 -3.45 -3.85
N THR A 55 0.15 -2.26 -4.08
CA THR A 55 -0.77 -2.00 -5.21
C THR A 55 -0.14 -2.31 -6.58
N TYR A 56 1.17 -2.08 -6.69
CA TYR A 56 1.94 -2.23 -7.93
C TYR A 56 2.90 -3.41 -7.91
N GLU A 57 2.89 -4.22 -6.85
CA GLU A 57 3.75 -5.40 -6.73
C GLU A 57 3.12 -6.63 -7.38
N SER A 58 3.96 -7.61 -7.74
CA SER A 58 3.48 -8.91 -8.20
C SER A 58 2.82 -9.67 -7.05
N THR A 59 1.62 -10.19 -7.29
CA THR A 59 0.86 -11.01 -6.32
C THR A 59 1.11 -12.51 -6.49
N TYR A 60 1.93 -12.92 -7.47
CA TYR A 60 2.30 -14.31 -7.64
C TYR A 60 3.34 -14.72 -6.60
N SER A 61 3.06 -15.80 -5.88
CA SER A 61 4.02 -16.43 -4.96
C SER A 61 4.41 -17.80 -5.50
N PRO A 62 5.71 -18.06 -5.73
CA PRO A 62 6.18 -19.38 -6.15
C PRO A 62 6.24 -20.40 -5.01
N VAL A 63 6.06 -19.95 -3.75
CA VAL A 63 6.25 -20.79 -2.54
C VAL A 63 4.91 -21.21 -1.93
N SER A 64 3.88 -20.37 -2.00
CA SER A 64 2.58 -20.61 -1.36
C SER A 64 1.45 -19.92 -2.11
N GLU A 65 0.44 -20.68 -2.53
CA GLU A 65 -0.76 -20.11 -3.15
C GLU A 65 -1.50 -19.17 -2.19
N HIS A 66 -1.59 -19.53 -0.91
CA HIS A 66 -2.25 -18.70 0.11
C HIS A 66 -1.58 -17.34 0.30
N ASP A 67 -0.25 -17.28 0.20
CA ASP A 67 0.48 -16.00 0.22
C ASP A 67 0.09 -15.13 -0.98
N GLY A 68 -0.07 -15.75 -2.16
CA GLY A 68 -0.54 -15.08 -3.36
C GLY A 68 -1.99 -14.58 -3.22
N THR A 69 -2.88 -15.38 -2.64
CA THR A 69 -4.26 -14.97 -2.34
C THR A 69 -4.28 -13.77 -1.39
N PHE A 70 -3.47 -13.79 -0.33
CA PHE A 70 -3.37 -12.67 0.60
C PHE A 70 -2.83 -11.41 -0.06
N ALA A 71 -1.78 -11.54 -0.89
CA ALA A 71 -1.21 -10.44 -1.67
C ALA A 71 -2.25 -9.79 -2.60
N GLN A 72 -3.11 -10.59 -3.24
CA GLN A 72 -4.21 -10.08 -4.04
C GLN A 72 -5.22 -9.27 -3.23
N GLY A 73 -5.55 -9.72 -2.00
CA GLY A 73 -6.41 -8.97 -1.09
C GLY A 73 -5.84 -7.60 -0.73
N ARG A 74 -4.55 -7.52 -0.39
CA ARG A 74 -3.85 -6.25 -0.13
C ARG A 74 -3.90 -5.32 -1.35
N ARG A 75 -3.58 -5.86 -2.53
CA ARG A 75 -3.59 -5.13 -3.79
C ARG A 75 -4.98 -4.58 -4.11
N PHE A 76 -6.03 -5.37 -3.87
CA PHE A 76 -7.41 -4.95 -4.09
C PHE A 76 -7.75 -3.70 -3.27
N ALA A 77 -7.37 -3.66 -1.98
CA ALA A 77 -7.59 -2.48 -1.14
C ALA A 77 -6.89 -1.23 -1.69
N GLY A 78 -5.64 -1.36 -2.13
CA GLY A 78 -4.89 -0.26 -2.73
C GLY A 78 -5.51 0.25 -4.05
N LEU A 79 -6.02 -0.66 -4.88
CA LEU A 79 -6.72 -0.31 -6.11
C LEU A 79 -8.01 0.49 -5.86
N GLN A 80 -8.74 0.24 -4.75
CA GLN A 80 -9.89 1.06 -4.38
C GLN A 80 -9.49 2.51 -4.09
N ILE A 81 -8.37 2.70 -3.38
CA ILE A 81 -7.83 4.04 -3.10
C ILE A 81 -7.42 4.72 -4.40
N VAL A 82 -6.63 4.05 -5.25
CA VAL A 82 -6.17 4.60 -6.53
C VAL A 82 -7.34 4.97 -7.44
N LYS A 83 -8.41 4.16 -7.45
CA LYS A 83 -9.65 4.49 -8.16
C LYS A 83 -10.20 5.84 -7.68
N LEU A 84 -10.39 6.03 -6.38
CA LEU A 84 -10.93 7.30 -5.84
C LEU A 84 -10.03 8.51 -6.16
N LEU A 85 -8.71 8.32 -6.16
CA LEU A 85 -7.75 9.38 -6.51
C LEU A 85 -7.80 9.77 -8.00
N LYS A 86 -8.25 8.86 -8.88
CA LYS A 86 -8.26 9.05 -10.34
C LYS A 86 -9.64 9.31 -10.93
N ILE A 87 -10.72 9.12 -10.18
CA ILE A 87 -12.07 9.40 -10.69
C ILE A 87 -12.25 10.92 -10.87
N ASN A 88 -12.90 11.29 -11.97
CA ASN A 88 -13.37 12.66 -12.19
C ASN A 88 -14.50 13.02 -11.21
N ALA A 89 -14.16 13.77 -10.15
CA ALA A 89 -15.10 14.22 -9.13
C ALA A 89 -16.26 15.07 -9.69
N ALA A 90 -15.99 15.88 -10.72
CA ALA A 90 -17.01 16.73 -11.36
C ALA A 90 -18.05 15.92 -12.15
N ALA A 91 -17.69 14.74 -12.64
CA ALA A 91 -18.65 13.82 -13.25
C ALA A 91 -19.56 13.17 -12.20
N ILE A 92 -19.00 12.76 -11.04
CA ILE A 92 -19.80 12.19 -9.93
C ILE A 92 -20.79 13.21 -9.39
N SER A 93 -20.35 14.44 -9.13
CA SER A 93 -21.21 15.47 -8.54
C SER A 93 -22.40 15.83 -9.42
N ARG A 94 -22.28 15.68 -10.75
CA ARG A 94 -23.36 15.96 -11.72
C ARG A 94 -24.37 14.82 -11.83
N ALA A 95 -23.93 13.57 -11.70
CA ALA A 95 -24.81 12.40 -11.76
C ALA A 95 -25.66 12.18 -10.49
N LYS A 96 -25.30 12.82 -9.36
CA LYS A 96 -26.04 12.74 -8.08
C LYS A 96 -27.11 13.83 -7.91
N LYS A 97 -27.22 14.77 -8.85
CA LYS A 97 -28.30 15.77 -8.91
C LYS A 97 -29.38 15.27 -9.86
#